data_AF-A0A4D7AT78-F1
#
_entry.id   AF-A0A4D7AT78-F1
#
_cell.length_a   1.000
_cell.length_b   1.000
_cell.length_c   1.000
_cell.angle_alpha   90.00
_cell.angle_beta   90.00
_cell.angle_gamma   90.00
#
_symmetry.space_group_name_H-M   'P 1'
#
loop_
_entity.id
_entity.type
_entity.pdbx_description
1 polymer ?
#
loop_
_entity_poly.entity_id
_entity_poly.type
_entity_poly.pdbx_seq_one_letter_code
_entity_poly.pdbx_strand_id
1 'polypeptide(L)'
;MALSKFEKDMAIISALDDEPNDVGGLTAAELKGKFDEGGQAIKQFLNETLTPQIDSEKAGRDELEGLVLGQIPDRTITVEKMAPSFFTSILTPQIQVTYNGGV
;
A
#
# COMPACT_ATOMS: atom_id res chain seq x y z
N MET A 1 -7.67 4.40 5.37
CA MET A 1 -8.97 4.23 4.68
C MET A 1 -9.66 2.96 5.20
N ALA A 2 -10.93 2.71 4.87
CA ALA A 2 -11.57 1.42 5.16
C ALA A 2 -11.44 0.51 3.93
N LEU A 3 -11.09 -0.76 4.15
CA LEU A 3 -11.09 -1.78 3.10
C LEU A 3 -12.53 -2.08 2.68
N SER A 4 -12.73 -2.37 1.39
CA SER A 4 -14.04 -2.80 0.89
C SER A 4 -14.48 -4.07 1.59
N LYS A 5 -15.77 -4.19 1.85
CA LYS A 5 -16.39 -5.41 2.38
C LYS A 5 -16.86 -6.30 1.23
N PHE A 6 -16.83 -7.61 1.45
CA PHE A 6 -17.52 -8.56 0.58
C PHE A 6 -18.98 -8.64 1.00
N GLU A 7 -19.89 -8.17 0.14
CA GLU A 7 -21.32 -8.02 0.48
C GLU A 7 -22.23 -8.97 -0.31
N LYS A 8 -21.66 -9.79 -1.20
CA LYS A 8 -22.46 -10.74 -1.99
C LYS A 8 -23.01 -11.84 -1.08
N ASP A 9 -24.33 -12.06 -1.17
CA ASP A 9 -24.98 -13.17 -0.48
C ASP A 9 -24.50 -14.52 -1.06
N MET A 10 -23.95 -15.36 -0.18
CA MET A 10 -23.42 -16.69 -0.50
C MET A 10 -24.42 -17.81 -0.25
N ALA A 11 -25.65 -17.49 0.17
CA ALA A 11 -26.77 -18.42 0.28
C ALA A 11 -27.30 -18.88 -1.10
N ILE A 12 -26.42 -19.08 -2.09
CA ILE A 12 -26.75 -19.35 -3.49
C ILE A 12 -27.40 -20.72 -3.64
N ILE A 13 -26.84 -21.75 -3.01
CA ILE A 13 -27.37 -23.13 -3.09
C ILE A 13 -28.58 -23.30 -2.17
N SER A 14 -28.57 -22.69 -0.99
CA SER A 14 -29.67 -22.75 -0.04
C SER A 14 -30.93 -22.00 -0.49
N ALA A 15 -30.80 -21.12 -1.49
CA ALA A 15 -31.94 -20.45 -2.12
C ALA A 15 -32.51 -21.25 -3.31
N LEU A 16 -31.89 -22.37 -3.68
CA LEU A 16 -32.44 -23.27 -4.69
C LEU A 16 -33.58 -24.11 -4.10
N ASP A 17 -34.44 -24.60 -4.98
CA ASP A 17 -35.55 -25.48 -4.59
C ASP A 17 -35.04 -26.84 -4.09
N ASP A 18 -35.80 -27.45 -3.19
CA ASP A 18 -35.46 -28.74 -2.56
C ASP A 18 -35.65 -29.92 -3.53
N GLU A 19 -36.50 -29.75 -4.56
CA GLU A 19 -36.77 -30.76 -5.57
C GLU A 19 -36.12 -30.43 -6.94
N PRO A 20 -35.27 -31.32 -7.49
CA PRO A 20 -34.49 -31.04 -8.70
C PRO A 20 -35.31 -30.91 -10.00
N ASN A 21 -36.61 -31.21 -9.99
CA ASN A 21 -37.48 -31.18 -11.18
C ASN A 21 -38.90 -30.64 -10.89
N ASP A 22 -39.07 -29.85 -9.83
CA ASP A 22 -40.28 -29.04 -9.62
C ASP A 22 -40.15 -27.70 -10.38
N VAL A 23 -41.11 -26.78 -10.26
CA VAL A 23 -41.14 -25.48 -10.95
C VAL A 23 -39.88 -24.64 -10.61
N GLY A 24 -38.79 -24.83 -11.36
CA GLY A 24 -37.48 -24.23 -11.09
C GLY A 24 -36.29 -25.21 -11.13
N GLY A 25 -36.54 -26.50 -11.44
CA GLY A 25 -35.52 -27.54 -11.51
C GLY A 25 -34.36 -27.21 -12.46
N LEU A 26 -33.15 -27.19 -11.91
CA LEU A 26 -31.91 -26.96 -12.65
C LEU A 26 -31.39 -28.27 -13.22
N THR A 27 -30.88 -28.22 -14.46
CA THR A 27 -30.05 -29.30 -14.97
C THR A 27 -28.77 -29.44 -14.12
N ALA A 28 -28.13 -30.61 -14.18
CA ALA A 28 -26.87 -30.83 -13.46
C ALA A 28 -25.77 -29.81 -13.81
N ALA A 29 -25.75 -29.32 -15.05
CA ALA A 29 -24.81 -28.29 -15.50
C ALA A 29 -25.10 -26.92 -14.84
N GLU A 30 -26.37 -26.56 -14.72
CA GLU A 30 -26.79 -25.30 -14.10
C GLU A 30 -26.59 -25.32 -12.58
N LEU A 31 -26.85 -26.45 -11.92
CA LEU A 31 -26.55 -26.63 -10.49
C LEU A 31 -25.04 -26.50 -10.23
N LYS A 32 -24.21 -27.10 -11.08
CA LYS A 32 -22.76 -26.96 -10.98
C LYS A 32 -22.32 -25.51 -11.17
N GLY A 33 -22.94 -24.79 -12.11
CA GLY A 33 -22.71 -23.35 -12.28
C GLY A 33 -23.04 -22.54 -11.03
N LYS A 34 -24.19 -22.83 -10.38
CA LYS A 34 -24.59 -22.19 -9.12
C LYS A 34 -23.62 -22.51 -7.97
N PHE A 35 -23.10 -23.72 -7.92
CA PHE A 35 -22.12 -24.11 -6.91
C PHE A 35 -20.79 -23.38 -7.10
N ASP A 36 -20.32 -23.30 -8.34
CA ASP A 36 -19.06 -22.63 -8.68
C ASP A 36 -19.15 -21.10 -8.51
N GLU A 37 -20.34 -20.51 -8.61
CA GLU A 37 -20.58 -19.06 -8.51
C GLU A 37 -20.02 -18.46 -7.21
N GLY A 38 -20.24 -19.10 -6.06
CA GLY A 38 -19.75 -18.61 -4.78
C GLY A 38 -18.22 -18.58 -4.70
N GLY A 39 -17.57 -19.66 -5.14
CA GLY A 39 -16.12 -19.76 -5.17
C GLY A 39 -15.47 -18.74 -6.11
N GLN A 40 -16.06 -18.52 -7.29
CA GLN A 40 -15.57 -17.51 -8.23
C GLN A 40 -15.75 -16.09 -7.69
N ALA A 41 -16.87 -15.79 -7.04
CA ALA A 41 -17.10 -14.48 -6.45
C ALA A 41 -16.07 -14.12 -5.37
N ILE A 42 -15.75 -15.08 -4.48
CA ILE A 42 -14.71 -14.91 -3.46
C ILE A 42 -13.34 -14.70 -4.12
N LYS A 43 -12.99 -15.54 -5.10
CA LYS A 43 -11.72 -15.43 -5.82
C LYS A 43 -11.56 -14.06 -6.50
N GLN A 44 -12.60 -13.57 -7.16
CA GLN A 44 -12.59 -12.25 -7.80
C GLN A 44 -12.41 -11.15 -6.76
N PHE A 45 -13.20 -11.18 -5.68
CA PHE A 45 -13.09 -10.15 -4.65
C PHE A 45 -11.69 -10.08 -4.02
N LEU A 46 -11.08 -11.24 -3.73
CA LEU A 46 -9.73 -11.29 -3.17
C LEU A 46 -8.67 -10.74 -4.12
N ASN A 47 -8.69 -11.16 -5.38
CA ASN A 47 -7.65 -10.82 -6.35
C ASN A 47 -7.81 -9.42 -6.94
N GLU A 48 -9.04 -8.98 -7.17
CA GLU A 48 -9.34 -7.77 -7.93
C GLU A 48 -9.70 -6.58 -7.05
N THR A 49 -10.12 -6.82 -5.80
CA THR A 49 -10.49 -5.75 -4.85
C THR A 49 -9.60 -5.70 -3.63
N LEU A 50 -9.54 -6.79 -2.85
CA LEU A 50 -8.90 -6.75 -1.52
C LEU A 50 -7.37 -6.65 -1.61
N THR A 51 -6.73 -7.49 -2.43
CA THR A 51 -5.27 -7.49 -2.59
C THR A 51 -4.75 -6.13 -3.07
N PRO A 52 -5.31 -5.51 -4.14
CA PRO A 52 -4.88 -4.19 -4.58
C PRO A 52 -5.03 -3.09 -3.51
N GLN A 53 -6.09 -3.14 -2.70
CA GLN A 53 -6.29 -2.18 -1.61
C GLN A 53 -5.26 -2.34 -0.50
N ILE A 54 -4.91 -3.59 -0.14
CA ILE A 54 -3.87 -3.88 0.84
C ILE A 54 -2.51 -3.41 0.34
N ASP A 55 -2.16 -3.68 -0.91
CA ASP A 55 -0.90 -3.26 -1.52
C ASP A 55 -0.78 -1.73 -1.53
N SER A 56 -1.86 -1.03 -1.87
CA SER A 56 -1.89 0.45 -1.87
C SER A 56 -1.71 1.04 -0.47
N GLU A 57 -2.42 0.50 0.53
CA GLU A 57 -2.31 0.94 1.92
C GLU A 57 -0.92 0.63 2.51
N LYS A 58 -0.31 -0.50 2.11
CA LYS A 58 1.07 -0.82 2.48
C LYS A 58 2.07 0.16 1.86
N ALA A 59 1.95 0.46 0.57
CA ALA A 59 2.83 1.40 -0.11
C ALA A 59 2.81 2.78 0.56
N GLY A 60 1.62 3.31 0.90
CA GLY A 60 1.50 4.59 1.61
C GLY A 60 2.15 4.57 3.00
N ARG A 61 2.11 3.43 3.73
CA ARG A 61 2.84 3.30 4.99
C ARG A 61 4.35 3.25 4.82
N ASP A 62 4.83 2.50 3.83
CA ASP A 62 6.27 2.40 3.55
C ASP A 62 6.87 3.77 3.16
N GLU A 63 6.10 4.64 2.48
CA GLU A 63 6.48 6.03 2.19
C GLU A 63 6.61 6.87 3.47
N LEU A 64 5.71 6.69 4.45
CA LEU A 64 5.72 7.43 5.72
C LEU A 64 6.87 6.99 6.63
N GLU A 65 7.17 5.69 6.72
CA GLU A 65 8.30 5.18 7.51
C GLU A 65 9.67 5.67 6.98
N GLY A 66 9.73 6.09 5.70
CA GLY A 66 10.90 6.72 5.11
C GLY A 66 11.13 8.19 5.49
N LEU A 67 10.16 8.84 6.14
CA LEU A 67 10.22 10.26 6.49
C LEU A 67 10.75 10.45 7.92
N VAL A 68 11.97 10.96 8.06
CA VAL A 68 12.51 11.45 9.34
C VAL A 68 12.23 12.96 9.44
N LEU A 69 11.71 13.45 10.58
CA LEU A 69 11.53 14.89 10.85
C LEU A 69 12.78 15.69 10.43
N GLY A 70 12.67 16.60 9.45
CA GLY A 70 13.80 17.39 8.93
C GLY A 70 14.64 16.72 7.81
N GLN A 71 14.22 15.59 7.25
CA GLN A 71 14.67 15.12 5.93
C GLN A 71 13.61 15.50 4.88
N ILE A 72 14.06 15.96 3.71
CA ILE A 72 13.15 16.12 2.57
C ILE A 72 12.81 14.74 1.98
N PRO A 73 11.66 14.60 1.30
CA PRO A 73 11.15 13.32 0.79
C PRO A 73 12.09 12.57 -0.17
N ASP A 74 13.10 13.27 -0.71
CA ASP A 74 14.18 12.69 -1.54
C ASP A 74 15.32 12.04 -0.72
N ARG A 75 15.11 11.88 0.60
CA ARG A 75 16.06 11.35 1.60
C ARG A 75 17.28 12.24 1.87
N THR A 76 17.33 13.46 1.34
CA THR A 76 18.37 14.42 1.70
C THR A 76 18.00 15.17 2.99
N ILE A 77 19.02 15.62 3.74
CA ILE A 77 18.84 16.26 5.05
C ILE A 77 18.60 17.76 4.82
N THR A 78 17.57 18.34 5.46
CA THR A 78 17.36 19.79 5.42
C THR A 78 18.49 20.51 6.18
N VAL A 79 18.89 21.69 5.71
CA VAL A 79 19.97 22.50 6.32
C VAL A 79 19.79 22.76 7.82
N GLU A 80 18.57 22.73 8.35
CA GLU A 80 18.26 22.82 9.79
C GLU A 80 18.86 21.68 10.63
N LYS A 81 19.03 20.49 10.05
CA LYS A 81 19.71 19.35 10.69
C LYS A 81 21.23 19.35 10.48
N MET A 82 21.76 20.25 9.64
CA MET A 82 23.18 20.34 9.33
C MET A 82 23.99 21.34 10.18
N ALA A 83 23.39 22.07 11.13
CA ALA A 83 24.13 22.95 12.05
C ALA A 83 23.54 22.96 13.47
N PRO A 84 24.33 23.08 14.57
CA PRO A 84 25.66 23.71 14.63
C PRO A 84 26.69 22.97 15.52
N SER A 85 26.90 21.65 15.37
CA SER A 85 27.95 20.94 16.15
C SER A 85 29.32 20.89 15.47
N PHE A 86 29.42 21.23 14.18
CA PHE A 86 30.63 21.02 13.38
C PHE A 86 31.58 22.22 13.28
N PHE A 87 31.24 23.39 13.84
CA PHE A 87 32.06 24.61 13.72
C PHE A 87 32.74 25.08 15.01
N THR A 88 32.71 24.31 16.10
CA THR A 88 33.23 24.77 17.41
C THR A 88 34.59 24.19 17.84
N SER A 89 35.45 23.70 16.94
CA SER A 89 36.76 23.19 17.39
C SER A 89 37.92 23.28 16.39
N ILE A 90 38.11 24.42 15.72
CA ILE A 90 39.41 24.77 15.12
C ILE A 90 39.77 26.27 15.28
N LEU A 91 39.75 26.76 16.51
CA LEU A 91 40.61 27.89 16.93
C LEU A 91 41.81 27.21 17.61
N THR A 92 43.05 27.16 17.11
CA THR A 92 43.98 28.19 16.58
C THR A 92 45.28 27.46 16.10
N PRO A 93 46.35 28.08 15.55
CA PRO A 93 46.55 28.88 14.32
C PRO A 93 47.60 28.23 13.36
N GLN A 94 47.66 28.44 12.04
CA GLN A 94 48.39 29.49 11.28
C GLN A 94 48.41 29.03 9.81
N ILE A 95 47.58 29.60 8.93
CA ILE A 95 47.88 29.56 7.49
C ILE A 95 47.90 31.02 7.03
N GLN A 96 49.10 31.57 6.92
CA GLN A 96 49.36 32.85 6.28
C GLN A 96 49.11 32.67 4.78
N VAL A 97 48.04 33.23 4.24
CA VAL A 97 47.83 33.31 2.79
C VAL A 97 48.44 34.64 2.32
N THR A 98 49.66 34.58 1.77
CA THR A 98 50.29 35.73 1.11
C THR A 98 49.59 35.99 -0.23
N TYR A 99 48.99 37.17 -0.40
CA TYR A 99 48.36 37.59 -1.64
C TYR A 99 49.39 38.27 -2.56
N ASN A 100 49.73 37.64 -3.69
CA ASN A 100 50.53 38.25 -4.75
C ASN A 100 49.59 38.78 -5.85
N GLY A 101 49.14 40.02 -5.69
CA GLY A 101 48.49 40.80 -6.74
C GLY A 101 49.24 42.12 -6.92
N GLY A 102 50.03 42.21 -7.99
CA GLY A 102 50.76 43.42 -8.35
C GLY A 102 49.86 44.54 -8.86
N VAL A 103 50.34 45.77 -8.72
CA VAL A 103 50.05 46.89 -9.62
C VAL A 103 51.08 46.92 -10.74
#